data_AF-A0A7K3NHS1-F1
#
_entry.id   AF-A0A7K3NHS1-F1
#
_cell.length_a   1.000
_cell.length_b   1.000
_cell.length_c   1.000
_cell.angle_alpha   90.00
_cell.angle_beta   90.00
_cell.angle_gamma   90.00
#
_symmetry.space_group_name_H-M   'P 1'
#
loop_
_entity.id
_entity.type
_entity.pdbx_description
1 polymer ?
#
loop_
_entity_poly.entity_id
_entity_poly.type
_entity_poly.pdbx_seq_one_letter_code
_entity_poly.pdbx_strand_id
1 'polypeptide(L)'
;MKRTFAAAVALTAAMLSASSAFAASNASPPPEKGRPEPMGIRVGGPCTYADHPGTATILAVSPATPDKDVPTPPYPGLTVTYAFAPVGPLPPQASRLAGKVQTMTLVNGWPPGPRFLEKYGIRPGAALPCVLRVIQSGTCTPLLFEFPGIDLADYFEIEK
;
A
#
# COMPACT_ATOMS: atom_id res chain seq x y z
N MET A 1 20.03 28.37 48.87
CA MET A 1 18.77 28.96 49.40
C MET A 1 17.62 28.26 48.70
N LYS A 2 17.07 27.16 49.25
CA LYS A 2 15.89 27.12 50.13
C LYS A 2 14.70 27.92 49.59
N ARG A 3 13.65 27.23 49.13
CA ARG A 3 12.24 27.46 49.52
C ARG A 3 11.35 26.28 49.08
N THR A 4 11.07 25.46 50.07
CA THR A 4 9.96 24.51 50.22
C THR A 4 8.67 25.26 50.60
N PHE A 5 7.50 24.80 50.11
CA PHE A 5 6.15 24.90 50.70
C PHE A 5 5.32 23.80 50.00
N ALA A 6 5.00 22.64 50.59
CA ALA A 6 4.00 22.32 51.64
C ALA A 6 2.57 22.75 51.24
N ALA A 7 1.72 21.80 50.78
CA ALA A 7 0.58 21.20 51.53
C ALA A 7 -0.73 22.00 51.32
N ALA A 8 -1.97 21.49 51.28
CA ALA A 8 -2.58 20.19 51.57
C ALA A 8 -4.09 20.28 51.19
N VAL A 9 -4.77 19.12 50.98
CA VAL A 9 -6.15 18.79 51.48
C VAL A 9 -7.34 19.56 50.82
N ALA A 10 -8.52 19.02 50.46
CA ALA A 10 -9.22 17.74 50.64
C ALA A 10 -10.45 17.64 49.70
N LEU A 11 -10.92 16.40 49.48
CA LEU A 11 -12.31 15.89 49.61
C LEU A 11 -13.47 16.65 48.91
N THR A 12 -14.17 16.05 47.94
CA THR A 12 -15.49 15.35 48.04
C THR A 12 -16.10 15.38 46.61
N ALA A 13 -17.05 14.58 46.11
CA ALA A 13 -17.85 13.44 46.53
C ALA A 13 -18.34 12.70 45.26
N ALA A 14 -18.83 11.48 45.45
CA ALA A 14 -19.38 10.58 44.44
C ALA A 14 -20.62 11.13 43.71
N MET A 15 -20.80 10.73 42.45
CA MET A 15 -22.13 10.43 41.90
C MET A 15 -22.08 9.19 41.02
N LEU A 16 -22.77 8.15 41.49
CA LEU A 16 -23.24 7.02 40.69
C LEU A 16 -24.30 7.54 39.70
N SER A 17 -24.17 7.18 38.43
CA SER A 17 -25.33 7.02 37.55
C SER A 17 -25.14 5.81 36.66
N ALA A 18 -25.83 4.73 37.03
CA ALA A 18 -26.05 3.57 36.20
C ALA A 18 -26.95 3.95 35.01
N SER A 19 -26.63 3.48 33.80
CA SER A 19 -27.55 3.48 32.68
C SER A 19 -27.23 2.32 31.74
N SER A 20 -27.96 1.24 31.99
CA SER A 20 -28.67 0.42 31.00
C SER A 20 -27.89 -0.18 29.84
N ALA A 21 -27.56 -1.47 29.99
CA ALA A 21 -27.27 -2.38 28.90
C ALA A 21 -28.51 -2.56 28.00
N PHE A 22 -28.44 -2.11 26.74
CA PHE A 22 -29.34 -2.55 25.68
C PHE A 22 -28.75 -3.82 25.05
N ALA A 23 -29.14 -4.98 25.59
CA ALA A 23 -28.94 -6.26 24.92
C ALA A 23 -30.06 -6.44 23.88
N ALA A 24 -29.81 -5.99 22.65
CA ALA A 24 -30.65 -6.34 21.51
C ALA A 24 -30.36 -7.80 21.11
N SER A 25 -31.24 -8.70 21.55
CA SER A 25 -31.28 -10.09 21.09
C SER A 25 -31.75 -10.12 19.63
N ASN A 26 -30.82 -10.18 18.69
CA ASN A 26 -31.11 -10.49 17.28
C ASN A 26 -31.26 -12.01 17.13
N ALA A 27 -32.40 -12.55 17.57
CA ALA A 27 -32.79 -13.90 17.17
C ALA A 27 -33.25 -13.86 15.70
N SER A 28 -32.45 -14.43 14.80
CA SER A 28 -32.86 -14.64 13.41
C SER A 28 -34.07 -15.59 13.36
N PRO A 29 -35.07 -15.35 12.49
CA PRO A 29 -36.17 -16.28 12.30
C PRO A 29 -35.64 -17.61 11.74
N PRO A 30 -36.30 -18.75 12.05
CA PRO A 30 -35.89 -20.06 11.57
C PRO A 30 -35.98 -20.14 10.04
N PRO A 31 -35.09 -20.91 9.38
CA PRO A 31 -35.07 -21.03 7.94
C PRO A 31 -36.35 -21.70 7.41
N GLU A 32 -37.04 -20.99 6.52
CA GLU A 32 -38.20 -21.49 5.78
C GLU A 32 -37.75 -22.60 4.82
N LYS A 33 -38.18 -23.84 5.07
CA LYS A 33 -37.88 -25.01 4.24
C LYS A 33 -38.40 -24.78 2.81
N GLY A 34 -37.50 -24.72 1.83
CA GLY A 34 -37.86 -24.87 0.41
C GLY A 34 -37.37 -23.79 -0.54
N ARG A 35 -36.60 -22.78 -0.09
CA ARG A 35 -35.93 -21.88 -1.03
C ARG A 35 -34.66 -22.55 -1.57
N PRO A 36 -34.48 -22.69 -2.90
CA PRO A 36 -33.17 -23.08 -3.45
C PRO A 36 -32.14 -22.05 -3.02
N GLU A 37 -31.07 -22.51 -2.37
CA GLU A 37 -29.93 -21.70 -1.95
C GLU A 37 -29.46 -20.87 -3.16
N PRO A 38 -29.42 -19.53 -3.08
CA PRO A 38 -28.83 -18.75 -4.14
C PRO A 38 -27.40 -19.26 -4.31
N MET A 39 -27.05 -19.70 -5.52
CA MET A 39 -25.68 -20.01 -5.91
C MET A 39 -24.82 -18.81 -5.52
N GLY A 40 -24.18 -18.91 -4.36
CA GLY A 40 -23.56 -17.76 -3.70
C GLY A 40 -22.62 -17.09 -4.68
N ILE A 41 -22.79 -15.78 -4.87
CA ILE A 41 -21.79 -14.99 -5.59
C ILE A 41 -20.46 -15.27 -4.89
N ARG A 42 -19.54 -15.92 -5.59
CA ARG A 42 -18.21 -16.22 -5.06
C ARG A 42 -17.43 -14.91 -5.03
N VAL A 43 -17.67 -14.11 -3.99
CA VAL A 43 -16.85 -12.96 -3.68
C VAL A 43 -15.49 -13.50 -3.27
N GLY A 44 -14.44 -13.17 -4.05
CA GLY A 44 -13.07 -13.55 -3.70
C GLY A 44 -12.74 -13.02 -2.31
N GLY A 45 -12.21 -13.89 -1.43
CA GLY A 45 -11.75 -13.48 -0.10
C GLY A 45 -10.63 -12.43 -0.17
N PRO A 46 -10.24 -11.84 0.97
CA PRO A 46 -9.19 -10.83 1.02
C PRO A 46 -7.87 -11.38 0.47
N CYS A 47 -7.12 -10.54 -0.24
CA CYS A 47 -5.82 -10.92 -0.79
C CYS A 47 -4.73 -10.88 0.28
N THR A 48 -3.92 -11.92 0.33
CA THR A 48 -2.74 -11.99 1.21
C THR A 48 -1.47 -12.07 0.38
N TYR A 49 -0.38 -11.52 0.88
CA TYR A 49 0.91 -11.44 0.18
C TYR A 49 2.06 -11.90 1.08
N ALA A 50 3.07 -12.50 0.47
CA ALA A 50 4.40 -12.70 1.03
C ALA A 50 5.31 -11.57 0.59
N ASP A 51 6.00 -10.94 1.54
CA ASP A 51 6.91 -9.84 1.27
C ASP A 51 8.35 -10.36 1.14
N HIS A 52 9.01 -9.98 0.05
CA HIS A 52 10.40 -10.32 -0.22
C HIS A 52 11.22 -9.03 -0.32
N PRO A 53 11.97 -8.66 0.73
CA PRO A 53 12.75 -7.42 0.73
C PRO A 53 13.95 -7.53 -0.22
N GLY A 54 14.37 -6.39 -0.72
CA GLY A 54 15.48 -6.24 -1.64
C GLY A 54 15.83 -4.78 -1.91
N THR A 55 16.60 -4.59 -2.96
CA THR A 55 17.04 -3.27 -3.42
C THR A 55 16.71 -3.12 -4.88
N ALA A 56 16.06 -2.02 -5.25
CA ALA A 56 15.88 -1.62 -6.63
C ALA A 56 16.96 -0.62 -7.03
N THR A 57 17.78 -0.97 -8.02
CA THR A 57 18.76 -0.06 -8.59
C THR A 57 18.17 0.61 -9.81
N ILE A 58 18.04 1.94 -9.79
CA ILE A 58 17.60 2.70 -10.96
C ILE A 58 18.68 2.64 -12.04
N LEU A 59 18.33 2.11 -13.21
CA LEU A 59 19.25 1.90 -14.31
C LEU A 59 19.29 3.11 -15.24
N ALA A 60 18.12 3.60 -15.63
CA ALA A 60 18.00 4.72 -16.56
C ALA A 60 16.73 5.53 -16.31
N VAL A 61 16.81 6.80 -16.69
CA VAL A 61 15.68 7.75 -16.76
C VAL A 61 15.72 8.37 -18.15
N SER A 62 14.62 8.29 -18.89
CA SER A 62 14.48 8.87 -20.23
C SER A 62 13.09 9.48 -20.41
N PRO A 63 12.88 10.35 -21.41
CA PRO A 63 11.53 10.78 -21.78
C PRO A 63 10.64 9.57 -22.06
N ALA A 64 9.40 9.60 -21.54
CA ALA A 64 8.43 8.57 -21.85
C ALA A 64 7.91 8.72 -23.28
N THR A 65 7.79 7.61 -24.00
CA THR A 65 7.05 7.56 -25.25
C THR A 65 5.55 7.57 -24.95
N PRO A 66 4.75 8.42 -25.60
CA PRO A 66 3.31 8.40 -25.46
C PRO A 66 2.75 7.03 -25.83
N ASP A 67 1.95 6.46 -24.93
CA ASP A 67 1.15 5.28 -25.21
C ASP A 67 -0.23 5.73 -25.70
N LYS A 68 -0.76 5.08 -26.74
CA LYS A 68 -2.09 5.40 -27.29
C LYS A 68 -3.22 4.91 -26.39
N ASP A 69 -2.93 3.91 -25.55
CA ASP A 69 -3.93 3.25 -24.71
C ASP A 69 -3.95 3.83 -23.28
N VAL A 70 -3.00 4.71 -22.93
CA VAL A 70 -2.90 5.35 -21.62
C VAL A 70 -3.12 6.86 -21.75
N PRO A 71 -4.05 7.46 -20.99
CA PRO A 71 -4.22 8.92 -20.97
C PRO A 71 -2.89 9.62 -20.65
N THR A 72 -2.55 10.63 -21.46
CA THR A 72 -1.29 11.36 -21.29
C THR A 72 -1.35 12.25 -20.04
N PRO A 73 -0.36 12.19 -19.13
CA PRO A 73 -0.31 13.08 -17.97
C PRO A 73 -0.16 14.55 -18.39
N PRO A 74 -0.57 15.51 -17.52
CA PRO A 74 -0.42 16.95 -17.79
C PRO A 74 1.02 17.48 -17.59
N TYR A 75 2.00 16.59 -17.48
CA TYR A 75 3.42 16.86 -17.25
C TYR A 75 4.29 15.97 -18.18
N PRO A 76 5.58 16.32 -18.41
CA PRO A 76 6.46 15.49 -19.21
C PRO A 76 6.81 14.19 -18.47
N GLY A 77 6.11 13.10 -18.81
CA GLY A 77 6.34 11.79 -18.22
C GLY A 77 7.76 11.24 -18.51
N LEU A 78 8.32 10.53 -17.53
CA LEU A 78 9.63 9.89 -17.64
C LEU A 78 9.52 8.38 -17.50
N THR A 79 10.19 7.66 -18.40
CA THR A 79 10.43 6.23 -18.27
C THR A 79 11.58 6.02 -17.30
N VAL A 80 11.26 5.43 -16.14
CA VAL A 80 12.24 5.05 -15.12
C VAL A 80 12.39 3.54 -15.14
N THR A 81 13.58 3.04 -15.43
CA THR A 81 13.87 1.61 -15.39
C THR A 81 14.71 1.25 -14.18
N TYR A 82 14.47 0.08 -13.61
CA TYR A 82 15.20 -0.43 -12.45
C TYR A 82 15.40 -1.94 -12.52
N ALA A 83 16.38 -2.45 -11.79
CA ALA A 83 16.53 -3.88 -11.53
C ALA A 83 16.40 -4.17 -10.03
N PHE A 84 15.60 -5.18 -9.70
CA PHE A 84 15.39 -5.63 -8.32
C PHE A 84 16.36 -6.75 -7.94
N ALA A 85 17.07 -6.58 -6.83
CA ALA A 85 17.92 -7.58 -6.21
C ALA A 85 17.33 -7.99 -4.85
N PRO A 86 16.77 -9.21 -4.71
CA PRO A 86 16.23 -9.67 -3.43
C PRO A 86 17.33 -9.99 -2.42
N VAL A 87 17.05 -9.81 -1.13
CA VAL A 87 17.96 -10.20 -0.03
C VAL A 87 18.03 -11.74 0.10
N GLY A 88 16.94 -12.43 -0.22
CA GLY A 88 16.81 -13.88 -0.06
C GLY A 88 16.22 -14.57 -1.29
N PRO A 89 16.07 -15.91 -1.24
CA PRO A 89 15.49 -16.67 -2.34
C PRO A 89 14.03 -16.25 -2.57
N LEU A 90 13.67 -16.17 -3.86
CA LEU A 90 12.29 -15.90 -4.29
C LEU A 90 11.57 -17.21 -4.61
N PRO A 91 10.23 -17.26 -4.46
CA PRO A 91 9.44 -18.39 -4.91
C PRO A 91 9.55 -18.56 -6.43
N PRO A 92 9.33 -19.77 -6.97
CA PRO A 92 9.51 -20.06 -8.40
C PRO A 92 8.80 -19.06 -9.34
N GLN A 93 7.57 -18.66 -9.00
CA GLN A 93 6.76 -17.70 -9.75
C GLN A 93 7.36 -16.28 -9.85
N ALA A 94 8.20 -15.90 -8.87
CA ALA A 94 8.80 -14.58 -8.79
C ALA A 94 10.31 -14.58 -9.11
N SER A 95 10.95 -15.76 -9.10
CA SER A 95 12.39 -15.94 -9.36
C SER A 95 12.86 -15.26 -10.66
N ARG A 96 12.02 -15.28 -11.70
CA ARG A 96 12.32 -14.65 -13.00
C ARG A 96 12.46 -13.13 -12.94
N LEU A 97 12.00 -12.47 -11.88
CA LEU A 97 12.05 -11.01 -11.75
C LEU A 97 13.38 -10.51 -11.19
N ALA A 98 14.13 -11.36 -10.48
CA ALA A 98 15.42 -10.97 -9.91
C ALA A 98 16.40 -10.55 -11.03
N GLY A 99 16.96 -9.34 -10.90
CA GLY A 99 17.90 -8.76 -11.86
C GLY A 99 17.30 -8.38 -13.22
N LYS A 100 16.00 -8.58 -13.45
CA LYS A 100 15.36 -8.13 -14.69
C LYS A 100 15.08 -6.64 -14.64
N VAL A 101 15.20 -6.01 -15.81
CA VAL A 101 14.80 -4.63 -16.02
C VAL A 101 13.28 -4.54 -15.92
N GLN A 102 12.80 -3.68 -15.04
CA GLN A 102 11.41 -3.32 -14.83
C GLN A 102 11.23 -1.83 -15.05
N THR A 103 10.01 -1.39 -15.37
CA THR A 103 9.65 0.02 -15.46
C THR A 103 8.85 0.42 -14.23
N MET A 104 9.20 1.56 -13.62
CA MET A 104 8.44 2.14 -12.53
C MET A 104 7.30 2.99 -13.11
N THR A 105 6.10 2.78 -12.59
CA THR A 105 4.91 3.57 -12.88
C THR A 105 4.29 4.03 -11.57
N LEU A 106 3.49 5.09 -11.64
CA LEU A 106 2.56 5.44 -10.57
C LEU A 106 1.46 4.36 -10.45
N VAL A 107 0.68 4.39 -9.38
CA VAL A 107 -0.37 3.38 -9.12
C VAL A 107 -1.42 3.34 -10.23
N ASN A 108 -1.71 4.49 -10.86
CA ASN A 108 -2.62 4.59 -12.02
C ASN A 108 -1.98 4.16 -13.36
N GLY A 109 -0.74 3.67 -13.36
CA GLY A 109 -0.01 3.25 -14.56
C GLY A 109 0.69 4.38 -15.32
N TRP A 110 0.58 5.63 -14.86
CA TRP A 110 1.26 6.74 -15.52
C TRP A 110 2.77 6.71 -15.28
N PRO A 111 3.57 7.22 -16.24
CA PRO A 111 4.98 7.48 -15.97
C PRO A 111 5.11 8.59 -14.91
N PRO A 112 6.05 8.50 -13.96
CA PRO A 112 6.30 9.57 -13.02
C PRO A 112 6.85 10.83 -13.73
N GLY A 113 6.59 11.99 -13.15
CA GLY A 113 7.08 13.28 -13.65
C GLY A 113 8.43 13.70 -13.03
N PRO A 114 9.05 14.77 -13.56
CA PRO A 114 10.38 15.21 -13.10
C PRO A 114 10.40 15.66 -11.63
N ARG A 115 9.33 16.29 -11.14
CA ARG A 115 9.28 16.79 -9.75
C ARG A 115 9.11 15.63 -8.77
N PHE A 116 8.42 14.56 -9.17
CA PHE A 116 8.26 13.31 -8.43
C PHE A 116 9.63 12.65 -8.26
N LEU A 117 10.38 12.54 -9.35
CA LEU A 117 11.75 11.99 -9.30
C LEU A 117 12.63 12.79 -8.36
N GLU A 118 12.57 14.11 -8.42
CA GLU A 118 13.33 15.00 -7.52
C GLU A 118 12.93 14.80 -6.05
N LYS A 119 11.63 14.85 -5.74
CA LYS A 119 11.08 14.67 -4.38
C LYS A 119 11.54 13.37 -3.73
N TYR A 120 11.56 12.28 -4.50
CA TYR A 120 11.88 10.94 -4.00
C TYR A 120 13.34 10.53 -4.24
N GLY A 121 14.19 11.42 -4.77
CA GLY A 121 15.60 11.14 -5.02
C GLY A 121 15.84 10.03 -6.08
N ILE A 122 14.91 9.86 -7.00
CA ILE A 122 14.97 8.84 -8.06
C ILE A 122 15.85 9.38 -9.20
N ARG A 123 17.01 8.74 -9.39
CA ARG A 123 17.98 9.08 -10.42
C ARG A 123 18.79 7.85 -10.83
N PRO A 124 19.39 7.80 -12.04
CA PRO A 124 20.27 6.70 -12.43
C PRO A 124 21.33 6.42 -11.36
N GLY A 125 21.54 5.14 -11.04
CA GLY A 125 22.43 4.67 -10.00
C GLY A 125 21.88 4.74 -8.57
N ALA A 126 20.69 5.32 -8.34
CA ALA A 126 20.07 5.29 -7.02
C ALA A 126 19.70 3.86 -6.62
N ALA A 127 20.06 3.47 -5.40
CA ALA A 127 19.66 2.23 -4.77
C ALA A 127 18.52 2.53 -3.78
N LEU A 128 17.32 2.04 -4.10
CA LEU A 128 16.11 2.28 -3.32
C LEU A 128 15.71 1.00 -2.57
N PRO A 129 15.28 1.08 -1.30
CA PRO A 129 14.59 -0.03 -0.65
C PRO A 129 13.40 -0.47 -1.51
N CYS A 130 13.26 -1.78 -1.72
CA CYS A 130 12.19 -2.33 -2.52
C CYS A 130 11.69 -3.64 -1.92
N VAL A 131 10.38 -3.84 -1.93
CA VAL A 131 9.72 -5.06 -1.48
C VAL A 131 8.95 -5.65 -2.65
N LEU A 132 9.28 -6.88 -3.02
CA LEU A 132 8.48 -7.65 -3.96
C LEU A 132 7.42 -8.41 -3.17
N ARG A 133 6.15 -8.06 -3.39
CA ARG A 133 5.01 -8.71 -2.77
C ARG A 133 4.44 -9.75 -3.72
N VAL A 134 4.34 -10.97 -3.24
CA VAL A 134 3.91 -12.12 -4.02
C VAL A 134 2.60 -12.63 -3.45
N ILE A 135 1.54 -12.69 -4.25
CA ILE A 135 0.23 -13.13 -3.76
C ILE A 135 0.30 -14.57 -3.22
N GLN A 136 -0.31 -14.80 -2.06
CA GLN A 136 -0.47 -16.10 -1.43
C GLN A 136 -1.90 -16.61 -1.57
N SER A 137 -2.89 -15.73 -1.50
CA SER A 137 -4.30 -16.06 -1.68
C SER A 137 -5.10 -14.88 -2.25
N GLY A 138 -6.24 -15.18 -2.87
CA GLY A 138 -7.09 -14.20 -3.55
C GLY A 138 -6.84 -14.12 -5.06
N THR A 139 -7.47 -13.14 -5.71
CA THR A 139 -7.39 -12.94 -7.17
C THR A 139 -6.88 -11.53 -7.54
N CYS A 140 -6.12 -10.91 -6.64
CA CYS A 140 -5.49 -9.61 -6.88
C CYS A 140 -4.24 -9.75 -7.77
N THR A 141 -3.52 -8.64 -7.98
CA THR A 141 -2.28 -8.58 -8.75
C THR A 141 -1.24 -9.58 -8.21
N PRO A 142 -0.76 -10.54 -9.01
CA PRO A 142 0.08 -11.61 -8.49
C PRO A 142 1.44 -11.19 -7.93
N LEU A 143 2.03 -10.14 -8.51
CA LEU A 143 3.37 -9.65 -8.20
C LEU A 143 3.33 -8.12 -8.16
N LEU A 144 3.78 -7.52 -7.07
CA LEU A 144 3.80 -6.07 -6.87
C LEU A 144 5.17 -5.64 -6.35
N PHE A 145 5.67 -4.52 -6.86
CA PHE A 145 6.84 -3.85 -6.29
C PHE A 145 6.38 -2.68 -5.44
N GLU A 146 6.78 -2.66 -4.18
CA GLU A 146 6.61 -1.53 -3.27
C GLU A 146 7.96 -0.90 -2.96
N PHE A 147 7.98 0.41 -2.82
CA PHE A 147 9.19 1.20 -2.55
C PHE A 147 8.98 1.96 -1.24
N PRO A 148 9.44 1.41 -0.10
CA PRO A 148 9.29 2.09 1.18
C PRO A 148 9.87 3.52 1.13
N GLY A 149 9.07 4.50 1.51
CA GLY A 149 9.43 5.92 1.47
C GLY A 149 9.13 6.63 0.14
N ILE A 150 8.56 5.92 -0.84
CA ILE A 150 8.07 6.49 -2.10
C ILE A 150 6.58 6.21 -2.21
N ASP A 151 5.78 7.26 -2.19
CA ASP A 151 4.34 7.14 -2.42
C ASP A 151 4.06 7.19 -3.93
N LEU A 152 3.86 6.02 -4.54
CA LEU A 152 3.52 5.92 -5.96
C LEU A 152 2.09 6.42 -6.29
N ALA A 153 1.30 6.79 -5.29
CA ALA A 153 0.01 7.44 -5.44
C ALA A 153 0.07 8.96 -5.16
N ASP A 154 1.27 9.52 -5.03
CA ASP A 154 1.46 10.96 -4.82
C ASP A 154 1.36 11.71 -6.16
N TYR A 155 0.14 12.15 -6.46
CA TYR A 155 -0.24 12.79 -7.72
C TYR A 155 -0.08 14.32 -7.73
N PHE A 156 0.77 14.89 -6.89
CA PHE A 156 0.91 16.34 -6.75
C PHE A 156 1.31 17.09 -8.04
N GLU A 157 1.85 16.40 -9.06
CA GLU A 157 2.13 17.01 -10.37
C GLU A 157 0.88 17.17 -11.25
N ILE A 158 -0.23 16.53 -10.89
CA ILE A 158 -1.54 16.70 -11.54
C ILE A 158 -2.29 17.89 -10.92
N GLU A 159 -2.12 18.07 -9.61
CA GLU A 159 -2.78 19.13 -8.85
C GLU A 159 -2.23 20.51 -9.27
N LYS A 160 -3.14 21.40 -9.66
CA LYS A 160 -2.82 22.79 -10.05
C LYS A 160 -2.93 23.73 -8.87
#